data_AF-A0A6I7PL86-F1
#
_entry.id   AF-A0A6I7PL86-F1
#
_cell.length_a   1.000
_cell.length_b   1.000
_cell.length_c   1.000
_cell.angle_alpha   90.00
_cell.angle_beta   90.00
_cell.angle_gamma   90.00
#
_symmetry.space_group_name_H-M   'P 1'
#
loop_
_entity.id
_entity.type
_entity.pdbx_description
1 polymer ?
#
loop_
_entity_poly.entity_id
_entity_poly.type
_entity_poly.pdbx_seq_one_letter_code
_entity_poly.pdbx_strand_id
1 'polypeptide(L)'
;MVLVSSVDFAERVLTTFEPPLTLMPATLNAGETHSQTLRVRIHPVDNPDRERDGGEATHELTFDAVQTLQVGGAPVQTRRLRTELSISLRVARVRSATDLWIDADGEARIVARRSDEQARAFGVPVRSVSRLIVAQD
;
A
#
# COMPACT_ATOMS: atom_id res chain seq x y z
N MET A 1 11.10 1.68 7.34
CA MET A 1 11.01 2.45 6.07
C MET A 1 9.75 3.28 6.10
N VAL A 2 9.83 4.57 5.71
CA VAL A 2 8.68 5.48 5.65
C VAL A 2 8.56 6.11 4.26
N LEU A 3 7.35 6.49 3.88
CA LEU A 3 7.00 7.14 2.62
C LEU A 3 6.39 8.51 2.91
N VAL A 4 7.07 9.56 2.49
CA VAL A 4 6.59 10.94 2.68
C VAL A 4 5.60 11.34 1.58
N SER A 5 5.87 10.91 0.35
CA SER A 5 5.07 11.26 -0.83
C SER A 5 5.09 10.17 -1.89
N SER A 6 4.02 10.12 -2.70
CA SER A 6 3.91 9.26 -3.88
C SER A 6 3.49 10.09 -5.09
N VAL A 7 4.00 9.76 -6.27
CA VAL A 7 3.60 10.39 -7.54
C VAL A 7 2.86 9.36 -8.38
N ASP A 8 1.62 9.66 -8.74
CA ASP A 8 0.89 8.91 -9.76
C ASP A 8 0.98 9.69 -11.09
N PHE A 9 1.80 9.18 -12.01
CA PHE A 9 2.01 9.81 -13.32
C PHE A 9 0.80 9.65 -14.25
N ALA A 10 -0.02 8.62 -14.09
CA ALA A 10 -1.21 8.44 -14.91
C ALA A 10 -2.27 9.48 -14.55
N GLU A 11 -2.42 9.76 -13.25
CA GLU A 11 -3.37 10.76 -12.74
C GLU A 11 -2.75 12.17 -12.65
N ARG A 12 -1.44 12.30 -12.87
CA ARG A 12 -0.64 13.53 -12.75
C ARG A 12 -0.80 14.21 -11.39
N VAL A 13 -0.81 13.43 -10.32
CA VAL A 13 -0.92 13.94 -8.95
C VAL A 13 0.25 13.52 -8.06
N LEU A 14 0.61 14.41 -7.15
CA LEU A 14 1.51 14.20 -6.03
C LEU A 14 0.67 14.05 -4.76
N THR A 15 0.79 12.91 -4.10
CA THR A 15 0.14 12.64 -2.82
C THR A 15 1.17 12.75 -1.71
N THR A 16 0.88 13.55 -0.69
CA THR A 16 1.73 13.71 0.50
C THR A 16 1.01 13.16 1.74
N PHE A 17 1.80 12.63 2.67
CA PHE A 17 1.32 11.99 3.90
C PHE A 17 1.92 12.67 5.13
N GLU A 18 1.08 13.09 6.07
CA GLU A 18 1.49 13.73 7.32
C GLU A 18 0.81 13.08 8.54
N PRO A 19 1.57 12.39 9.43
CA PRO A 19 2.99 12.07 9.33
C PRO A 19 3.31 11.15 8.14
N PRO A 20 4.61 10.97 7.79
CA PRO A 20 5.00 10.02 6.75
C PRO A 20 4.42 8.62 6.99
N LEU A 21 3.96 7.99 5.91
CA LEU A 21 3.37 6.67 5.92
C LEU A 21 4.44 5.63 6.28
N THR A 22 4.22 4.85 7.33
CA THR A 22 5.14 3.77 7.70
C THR A 22 4.88 2.54 6.84
N LEU A 23 5.80 2.22 5.92
CA LEU A 23 5.69 1.05 5.04
C LEU A 23 6.17 -0.24 5.71
N MET A 24 7.15 -0.12 6.59
CA MET A 24 7.71 -1.24 7.34
C MET A 24 8.26 -0.71 8.68
N PRO A 25 7.68 -1.09 9.83
CA PRO A 25 8.23 -0.77 11.14
C PRO A 25 9.52 -1.55 11.38
N ALA A 26 10.33 -1.09 12.34
CA ALA A 26 11.58 -1.76 12.69
C ALA A 26 11.34 -3.17 13.27
N THR A 27 10.22 -3.35 13.96
CA THR A 27 9.78 -4.60 14.56
C THR A 27 8.29 -4.77 14.32
N LEU A 28 7.89 -5.96 13.86
CA LEU A 28 6.49 -6.38 13.81
C LEU A 28 6.47 -7.89 14.02
N ASN A 29 5.77 -8.34 15.07
CA ASN A 29 5.67 -9.76 15.36
C ASN A 29 4.58 -10.42 14.50
N ALA A 30 4.66 -11.74 14.33
CA ALA A 30 3.60 -12.46 13.61
C ALA A 30 2.26 -12.32 14.35
N GLY A 31 1.20 -12.04 13.61
CA GLY A 31 -0.12 -11.68 14.11
C GLY A 31 -0.27 -10.23 14.60
N GLU A 32 0.81 -9.45 14.65
CA GLU A 32 0.75 -8.05 15.09
C GLU A 32 0.29 -7.13 13.96
N THR A 33 -0.60 -6.19 14.29
CA THR A 33 -1.05 -5.12 13.41
C THR A 33 -0.54 -3.78 13.92
N HIS A 34 0.24 -3.10 13.10
CA HIS A 34 0.58 -1.71 13.27
C HIS A 34 -0.48 -0.84 12.58
N SER A 35 -1.07 0.12 13.29
CA SER A 35 -2.07 1.05 12.74
C SER A 35 -1.59 2.49 12.87
N GLN A 36 -1.80 3.27 11.83
CA GLN A 36 -1.40 4.67 11.74
C GLN A 36 -2.52 5.50 11.10
N THR A 37 -2.94 6.55 11.78
CA THR A 37 -3.77 7.61 11.18
C THR A 37 -2.88 8.73 10.68
N LEU A 38 -3.21 9.25 9.51
CA LEU A 38 -2.43 10.29 8.84
C LEU A 38 -3.33 11.20 8.00
N ARG A 39 -2.84 12.39 7.70
CA ARG A 39 -3.46 13.31 6.74
C ARG A 39 -2.89 13.09 5.36
N VAL A 40 -3.76 13.15 4.37
CA VAL A 40 -3.41 13.06 2.95
C VAL A 40 -3.69 14.39 2.29
N ARG A 41 -2.73 14.90 1.52
CA ARG A 41 -2.97 16.00 0.58
C ARG A 41 -2.60 15.59 -0.82
N ILE A 42 -3.39 16.03 -1.78
CA ILE A 42 -3.22 15.74 -3.20
C ILE A 42 -2.96 17.04 -3.92
N HIS A 43 -1.85 17.09 -4.63
CA HIS A 43 -1.37 18.25 -5.37
C HIS A 43 -1.24 17.89 -6.85
N PRO A 44 -1.58 18.79 -7.79
CA PRO A 44 -1.22 18.61 -9.19
C PRO A 44 0.31 18.59 -9.37
N VAL A 45 0.83 17.71 -10.22
CA VAL A 45 2.30 17.63 -10.46
C VAL A 45 2.85 18.92 -11.10
N ASP A 46 2.04 19.61 -11.90
CA ASP A 46 2.38 20.88 -12.56
C ASP A 46 2.32 22.10 -11.63
N ASN A 47 1.66 21.97 -10.48
CA ASN A 47 1.56 23.03 -9.48
C ASN A 47 1.48 22.45 -8.06
N PRO A 48 2.61 21.97 -7.50
CA PRO A 48 2.62 21.27 -6.22
C PRO A 48 2.23 22.16 -5.04
N ASP A 49 2.31 23.48 -5.15
CA ASP A 49 1.93 24.41 -4.08
C ASP A 49 0.41 24.53 -3.91
N ARG A 50 -0.38 24.06 -4.89
CA ARG A 50 -1.84 24.09 -4.84
C ARG A 50 -2.40 22.74 -4.40
N GLU A 51 -3.10 22.73 -3.28
CA GLU A 51 -3.91 21.56 -2.88
C GLU A 51 -5.14 21.43 -3.80
N ARG A 52 -5.28 20.26 -4.41
CA ARG A 52 -6.45 19.88 -5.21
C ARG A 52 -7.54 19.24 -4.35
N ASP A 53 -7.13 18.35 -3.45
CA ASP A 53 -8.00 17.65 -2.50
C ASP A 53 -7.17 17.15 -1.30
N GLY A 54 -7.84 16.71 -0.26
CA GLY A 54 -7.19 16.18 0.93
C GLY A 54 -8.18 15.63 1.94
N GLY A 55 -7.65 14.93 2.94
CA GLY A 55 -8.46 14.35 4.01
C GLY A 55 -7.67 13.45 4.93
N GLU A 56 -8.35 12.51 5.56
CA GLU A 56 -7.76 11.58 6.53
C GLU A 56 -7.55 10.21 5.90
N ALA A 57 -6.52 9.51 6.36
CA ALA A 57 -6.31 8.12 6.02
C ALA A 57 -5.94 7.29 7.25
N THR A 58 -6.32 6.03 7.18
CA THR A 58 -5.88 4.99 8.10
C THR A 58 -5.05 3.99 7.30
N HIS A 59 -3.85 3.71 7.81
CA HIS A 59 -2.98 2.67 7.31
C HIS A 59 -2.82 1.57 8.36
N GLU A 60 -3.08 0.34 7.96
CA GLU A 60 -2.87 -0.84 8.78
C GLU A 60 -1.85 -1.74 8.09
N LEU A 61 -0.87 -2.22 8.85
CA LEU A 61 0.14 -3.16 8.42
C LEU A 61 0.11 -4.35 9.37
N THR A 62 -0.18 -5.54 8.85
CA THR A 62 -0.21 -6.79 9.60
C THR A 62 0.86 -7.72 9.08
N PHE A 63 1.67 -8.29 9.98
CA PHE A 63 2.48 -9.47 9.65
C PHE A 63 1.66 -10.71 9.93
N ASP A 64 1.20 -11.39 8.88
CA ASP A 64 0.23 -12.48 8.98
C ASP A 64 0.92 -13.75 9.47
N ALA A 65 1.76 -14.36 8.64
CA ALA A 65 2.46 -15.59 8.95
C ALA A 65 3.64 -15.87 8.01
N VAL A 66 4.43 -16.91 8.35
CA VAL A 66 5.32 -17.61 7.42
C VAL A 66 4.51 -18.68 6.69
N GLN A 67 4.64 -18.73 5.36
CA GLN A 67 3.96 -19.69 4.51
C GLN A 67 4.83 -20.10 3.33
N THR A 68 4.67 -21.34 2.87
CA THR A 68 5.34 -21.84 1.67
C THR A 68 4.52 -21.47 0.43
N LEU A 69 5.16 -20.82 -0.55
CA LEU A 69 4.62 -20.61 -1.89
C LEU A 69 5.28 -21.56 -2.89
N GLN A 70 4.54 -21.91 -3.94
CA GLN A 70 5.09 -22.62 -5.10
C GLN A 70 5.41 -21.58 -6.18
N VAL A 71 6.69 -21.41 -6.50
CA VAL A 71 7.17 -20.45 -7.51
C VAL A 71 8.05 -21.20 -8.50
N GLY A 72 7.70 -21.18 -9.78
CA GLY A 72 8.46 -21.92 -10.81
C GLY A 72 8.54 -23.43 -10.56
N GLY A 73 7.64 -24.00 -9.74
CA GLY A 73 7.68 -25.41 -9.35
C GLY A 73 8.57 -25.74 -8.14
N ALA A 74 9.22 -24.74 -7.55
CA ALA A 74 9.99 -24.87 -6.32
C ALA A 74 9.22 -24.31 -5.10
N PRO A 75 9.29 -24.96 -3.94
CA PRO A 75 8.76 -24.40 -2.71
C PRO A 75 9.68 -23.27 -2.19
N VAL A 76 9.11 -22.12 -1.90
CA VAL A 76 9.80 -20.96 -1.31
C VAL A 76 9.11 -20.61 0.00
N GLN A 77 9.88 -20.53 1.10
CA GLN A 77 9.34 -20.03 2.37
C GLN A 77 9.23 -18.52 2.32
N THR A 78 8.05 -17.99 2.65
CA THR A 78 7.77 -16.56 2.56
C THR A 78 7.10 -16.04 3.82
N ARG A 79 7.37 -14.78 4.13
CA ARG A 79 6.66 -13.99 5.13
C ARG A 79 5.60 -13.17 4.42
N ARG A 80 4.35 -13.29 4.86
CA ARG A 80 3.25 -12.50 4.29
C ARG A 80 3.00 -11.24 5.13
N LEU A 81 3.15 -10.09 4.50
CA LEU A 81 2.72 -8.81 5.02
C LEU A 81 1.46 -8.36 4.31
N ARG A 82 0.48 -7.89 5.07
CA ARG A 82 -0.73 -7.26 4.53
C ARG A 82 -0.75 -5.80 4.92
N THR A 83 -0.98 -4.94 3.94
CA THR A 83 -1.17 -3.50 4.14
C THR A 83 -2.56 -3.13 3.68
N GLU A 84 -3.25 -2.30 4.45
CA GLU A 84 -4.52 -1.70 4.08
C GLU A 84 -4.45 -0.20 4.29
N LEU A 85 -4.63 0.57 3.22
CA LEU A 85 -4.71 2.01 3.24
C LEU A 85 -6.14 2.42 2.87
N SER A 86 -6.82 3.10 3.77
CA SER A 86 -8.14 3.68 3.55
C SER A 86 -8.04 5.19 3.63
N ILE A 87 -8.32 5.89 2.53
CA ILE A 87 -8.27 7.35 2.42
C ILE A 87 -9.69 7.89 2.23
N SER A 88 -10.08 8.86 3.05
CA SER A 88 -11.32 9.62 2.92
C SER A 88 -10.99 11.04 2.51
N LEU A 89 -11.23 11.35 1.24
CA LEU A 89 -11.13 12.69 0.66
C LEU A 89 -12.50 13.39 0.71
N ARG A 90 -12.56 14.66 0.31
CA ARG A 90 -13.80 15.45 0.38
C ARG A 90 -14.95 14.84 -0.41
N VAL A 91 -14.65 14.32 -1.61
CA VAL A 91 -15.65 13.79 -2.55
C VAL A 91 -15.42 12.33 -2.92
N ALA A 92 -14.32 11.74 -2.44
CA ALA A 92 -13.90 10.41 -2.83
C ALA A 92 -13.40 9.59 -1.65
N ARG A 93 -13.49 8.26 -1.78
CA ARG A 93 -12.90 7.30 -0.87
C ARG A 93 -12.04 6.35 -1.67
N VAL A 94 -10.83 6.10 -1.18
CA VAL A 94 -9.89 5.16 -1.79
C VAL A 94 -9.57 4.09 -0.75
N ARG A 95 -9.62 2.82 -1.16
CA ARG A 95 -9.11 1.70 -0.39
C ARG A 95 -8.08 0.97 -1.23
N SER A 96 -6.90 0.77 -0.67
CA SER A 96 -5.85 -0.06 -1.25
C SER A 96 -5.52 -1.16 -0.26
N ALA A 97 -5.60 -2.42 -0.68
CA ALA A 97 -5.09 -3.55 0.06
C ALA A 97 -3.91 -4.13 -0.73
N THR A 98 -2.76 -4.33 -0.09
CA THR A 98 -1.62 -4.96 -0.72
C THR A 98 -1.09 -6.08 0.17
N ASP A 99 -1.05 -7.29 -0.38
CA ASP A 99 -0.32 -8.43 0.18
C ASP A 99 1.07 -8.49 -0.46
N LEU A 100 2.09 -8.60 0.37
CA LEU A 100 3.48 -8.81 -0.02
C LEU A 100 3.95 -10.14 0.54
N TRP A 101 4.52 -10.97 -0.32
CA TRP A 101 5.23 -12.17 0.07
C TRP A 101 6.71 -11.90 -0.10
N ILE A 102 7.42 -11.94 1.01
CA ILE A 102 8.85 -11.66 1.10
C ILE A 102 9.56 -12.95 1.44
N ASP A 103 10.70 -13.20 0.81
CA ASP A 103 11.54 -14.35 1.15
C ASP A 103 11.87 -14.39 2.65
N ALA A 104 11.68 -15.56 3.27
CA ALA A 104 11.96 -15.78 4.68
C ALA A 104 13.46 -15.82 5.00
N ASP A 105 14.31 -16.06 3.99
CA ASP A 105 15.75 -16.29 4.12
C ASP A 105 16.57 -15.00 4.34
N GLY A 106 15.90 -13.84 4.42
CA GLY A 106 16.47 -12.62 5.01
C GLY A 106 16.92 -11.54 4.03
N GLU A 107 16.96 -11.81 2.73
CA GLU A 107 17.32 -10.79 1.72
C GLU A 107 16.19 -9.79 1.42
N ALA A 108 15.04 -9.90 2.09
CA ALA A 108 13.86 -9.07 1.88
C ALA A 108 13.40 -9.00 0.40
N ARG A 109 13.71 -10.04 -0.40
CA ARG A 109 13.27 -10.14 -1.80
C ARG A 109 11.76 -10.33 -1.85
N ILE A 110 11.08 -9.51 -2.66
CA ILE A 110 9.66 -9.68 -2.93
C ILE A 110 9.49 -10.87 -3.89
N VAL A 111 8.86 -11.92 -3.40
CA VAL A 111 8.52 -13.14 -4.16
C VAL A 111 7.23 -12.94 -4.93
N ALA A 112 6.23 -12.34 -4.28
CA ALA A 112 4.97 -12.00 -4.92
C ALA A 112 4.37 -10.74 -4.30
N ARG A 113 3.52 -10.07 -5.07
CA ARG A 113 2.71 -8.94 -4.63
C ARG A 113 1.32 -9.07 -5.22
N ARG A 114 0.30 -9.01 -4.36
CA ARG A 114 -1.08 -8.79 -4.78
C ARG A 114 -1.51 -7.42 -4.31
N SER A 115 -2.12 -6.64 -5.18
CA SER A 115 -2.67 -5.34 -4.84
C SER A 115 -4.08 -5.22 -5.39
N ASP A 116 -4.99 -4.77 -4.54
CA ASP A 116 -6.38 -4.48 -4.84
C ASP A 116 -6.65 -3.02 -4.47
N GLU A 117 -6.97 -2.20 -5.45
CA GLU A 117 -7.28 -0.79 -5.28
C GLU A 117 -8.69 -0.50 -5.75
N GLN A 118 -9.45 0.22 -4.92
CA GLN A 118 -10.80 0.65 -5.22
C GLN A 118 -10.94 2.13 -4.89
N ALA A 119 -11.47 2.90 -5.84
CA ALA A 119 -11.84 4.29 -5.61
C ALA A 119 -13.31 4.51 -5.91
N ARG A 120 -13.98 5.27 -5.04
CA ARG A 120 -15.38 5.69 -5.20
C ARG A 120 -15.46 7.20 -5.10
N ALA A 121 -16.14 7.85 -6.04
CA ALA A 121 -16.49 9.27 -5.96
C ALA A 121 -18.00 9.39 -5.72
N PHE A 122 -18.41 10.13 -4.70
CA PHE A 122 -19.83 10.24 -4.30
C PHE A 122 -20.54 8.87 -4.16
N GLY A 123 -19.80 7.86 -3.68
CA GLY A 123 -20.31 6.49 -3.52
C GLY A 123 -20.32 5.63 -4.81
N VAL A 124 -20.11 6.24 -5.98
CA VAL A 124 -20.05 5.56 -7.28
C VAL A 124 -18.63 5.02 -7.51
N PRO A 125 -18.45 3.73 -7.87
CA PRO A 125 -17.13 3.19 -8.20
C PRO A 125 -16.58 3.87 -9.47
N VAL A 126 -15.40 4.47 -9.36
CA VAL A 126 -14.72 5.13 -10.48
C VAL A 126 -13.49 4.37 -10.94
N ARG A 127 -12.89 3.57 -10.06
CA ARG A 127 -11.72 2.75 -10.36
C ARG A 127 -11.71 1.50 -9.50
N SER A 128 -11.36 0.37 -10.12
CA SER A 128 -11.11 -0.89 -9.44
C SER A 128 -10.00 -1.60 -10.19
N VAL A 129 -8.88 -1.87 -9.52
CA VAL A 129 -7.71 -2.51 -10.12
C VAL A 129 -7.24 -3.61 -9.18
N SER A 130 -7.19 -4.83 -9.70
CA SER A 130 -6.59 -5.97 -9.02
C SER A 130 -5.39 -6.42 -9.83
N ARG A 131 -4.25 -6.61 -9.17
CA ARG A 131 -3.00 -7.02 -9.81
C ARG A 131 -2.29 -8.05 -8.94
N LEU A 132 -1.83 -9.13 -9.56
CA LEU A 132 -0.90 -10.07 -8.97
C LEU A 132 0.38 -10.03 -9.80
N ILE A 133 1.51 -9.84 -9.13
CA ILE A 133 2.85 -9.93 -9.70
C ILE A 133 3.57 -11.04 -8.94
N VAL A 134 4.18 -11.96 -9.66
CA VAL A 134 5.05 -12.99 -9.11
C VAL A 134 6.43 -12.76 -9.71
N ALA A 135 7.47 -12.74 -8.89
CA ALA A 135 8.83 -12.69 -9.38
C ALA A 135 9.09 -13.95 -10.22
N GLN A 136 9.50 -13.74 -11.47
CA GLN A 136 10.06 -14.82 -12.28
C GLN A 136 11.57 -14.77 -12.08
N ASP A 137 12.17 -15.92 -11.75
CA ASP A 137 13.63 -16.09 -11.72
C ASP A 137 14.22 -16.05 -13.13
#